data_AF-F7X7S3-F1
#
_entry.id   AF-F7X7S3-F1
#
_cell.length_a   1.000
_cell.length_b   1.000
_cell.length_c   1.000
_cell.angle_alpha   90.00
_cell.angle_beta   90.00
_cell.angle_gamma   90.00
#
_symmetry.space_group_name_H-M   'P 1'
#
loop_
_entity.id
_entity.type
_entity.pdbx_description
1 polymer ?
#
loop_
_entity_poly.entity_id
_entity_poly.type
_entity_poly.pdbx_seq_one_letter_code
_entity_poly.pdbx_strand_id
1 'polypeptide(L)' 'MTLAAIDRLVHHATIFEMNVESYRRKTAISRLTENSDGATPTLASALAD' A
#
# COMPACT_ATOMS: atom_id res chain seq x y z
N MET A 1 14.49 -20.00 -22.46
CA MET A 1 13.12 -20.33 -21.98
C MET A 1 12.27 -19.08 -21.72
N THR A 2 12.86 -17.98 -21.26
CA THR A 2 12.19 -16.73 -20.87
C THR A 2 11.55 -15.95 -22.03
N LEU A 3 12.24 -15.82 -23.17
CA LEU A 3 11.77 -15.03 -24.32
C LEU A 3 10.50 -15.62 -24.95
N ALA A 4 10.45 -16.95 -25.10
CA ALA A 4 9.28 -17.66 -25.60
C ALA A 4 8.08 -17.57 -24.64
N ALA A 5 8.31 -17.36 -23.34
CA ALA A 5 7.23 -17.15 -22.38
C ALA A 5 6.63 -15.75 -22.50
N ILE A 6 7.47 -14.72 -22.69
CA ILE A 6 7.02 -13.34 -22.92
C ILE A 6 6.23 -13.24 -24.23
N ASP A 7 6.76 -13.80 -25.32
CA ASP A 7 6.13 -13.81 -26.64
C ASP A 7 4.69 -14.38 -26.59
N ARG A 8 4.52 -15.56 -25.99
CA ARG A 8 3.21 -16.19 -25.80
C ARG A 8 2.25 -15.39 -24.92
N LEU A 9 2.74 -14.70 -23.90
CA LEU A 9 1.93 -13.84 -23.03
C LEU A 9 1.42 -12.62 -23.78
N VAL A 10 2.28 -11.98 -24.56
CA VAL A 10 1.96 -10.73 -25.27
C VAL A 10 1.03 -10.99 -26.46
N HIS A 11 1.12 -12.15 -27.11
CA HIS A 11 0.34 -12.46 -28.31
C HIS A 11 -1.19 -12.39 -28.12
N HIS A 12 -1.71 -12.71 -26.92
CA HIS A 12 -3.14 -12.68 -26.60
C HIS A 12 -3.48 -11.77 -25.40
N ALA A 13 -2.59 -10.85 -25.03
CA ALA A 13 -2.85 -9.90 -23.96
C ALA A 13 -3.44 -8.59 -24.49
N THR A 14 -4.31 -7.99 -23.70
CA THR A 14 -4.60 -6.56 -23.79
C THR A 14 -3.74 -5.85 -22.74
N ILE A 15 -2.83 -5.00 -23.20
CA ILE A 15 -1.88 -4.30 -22.33
C ILE A 15 -2.52 -2.98 -21.89
N PHE A 16 -2.56 -2.77 -20.57
CA PHE A 16 -3.03 -1.51 -19.96
C PHE A 16 -1.88 -0.82 -19.24
N GLU A 17 -1.73 0.47 -19.48
CA GLU A 17 -0.85 1.34 -18.71
C GLU A 17 -1.65 2.01 -17.59
N MET A 18 -1.23 1.81 -16.34
CA MET A 18 -1.91 2.35 -15.17
C MET A 18 -0.94 3.15 -14.31
N ASN A 19 -0.84 4.45 -14.56
CA ASN A 19 -0.03 5.38 -13.77
C ASN A 19 -0.82 5.90 -12.55
N VAL A 20 -1.22 4.99 -11.66
CA VAL A 20 -2.06 5.31 -10.49
C VAL A 20 -1.26 5.12 -9.20
N GLU A 21 -1.61 5.86 -8.16
CA GLU A 21 -1.05 5.66 -6.82
C GLU A 21 -1.47 4.30 -6.23
N SER A 22 -0.58 3.68 -5.45
CA SER A 22 -0.90 2.48 -4.68
C SER A 22 -2.06 2.70 -3.71
N TYR A 23 -3.18 2.01 -3.94
CA TYR A 23 -4.31 2.01 -3.01
C TYR A 23 -3.89 1.59 -1.59
N ARG A 24 -3.04 0.55 -1.48
CA ARG A 24 -2.53 0.08 -0.18
C ARG A 24 -1.76 1.16 0.55
N ARG A 25 -0.96 1.96 -0.17
CA ARG A 25 -0.24 3.09 0.42
C ARG A 25 -1.21 4.12 0.97
N LYS A 26 -2.21 4.53 0.18
CA LYS A 26 -3.24 5.49 0.63
C LYS A 26 -3.96 5.02 1.90
N THR A 27 -4.36 3.76 1.95
CA THR A 27 -5.04 3.19 3.13
C THR A 27 -4.12 3.12 4.35
N ALA A 28 -2.84 2.77 4.17
CA ALA A 28 -1.86 2.75 5.26
C ALA A 28 -1.63 4.15 5.84
N ILE A 29 -1.55 5.17 4.97
CA ILE A 29 -1.46 6.57 5.38
C ILE A 29 -2.72 6.97 6.14
N SER A 30 -3.92 6.69 5.61
CA SER A 30 -5.20 6.99 6.29
C SER A 30 -5.25 6.41 7.70
N ARG A 31 -4.86 5.14 7.86
CA ARG A 31 -4.80 4.48 9.17
C ARG A 31 -3.78 5.12 10.10
N LEU A 32 -2.61 5.48 9.58
CA LEU A 32 -1.59 6.16 10.38
C LEU A 32 -2.08 7.52 10.85
N THR A 33 -2.72 8.30 9.98
CA THR A 33 -3.26 9.62 10.30
C THR A 33 -4.44 9.54 11.28
N GLU A 34 -5.34 8.57 11.11
CA GLU A 34 -6.43 8.30 12.06
C GLU A 34 -5.91 7.91 13.44
N ASN A 35 -4.86 7.07 13.49
CA ASN A 35 -4.23 6.66 14.74
C ASN A 35 -3.44 7.79 15.40
N SER A 36 -2.90 8.75 14.64
CA SER A 36 -2.19 9.91 15.19
C SER A 36 -3.12 10.99 15.74
N ASP A 37 -4.33 11.15 15.17
CA ASP A 37 -5.33 12.10 15.67
C ASP A 37 -6.04 11.61 16.95
N GLY A 38 -5.99 10.29 17.21
CA GLY A 38 -6.50 9.65 18.43
C GLY A 38 -5.44 9.32 19.49
N ALA A 39 -4.14 9.52 19.21
CA ALA A 39 -3.05 9.22 20.14
C ALA A 39 -2.96 10.28 21.26
N THR A 40 -3.98 10.34 22.11
CA THR A 40 -3.80 10.78 23.49
C THR A 40 -2.79 9.82 24.14
N PRO A 41 -1.72 10.33 24.77
CA PRO A 41 -0.59 9.53 25.19
C PRO A 41 -0.99 8.71 26.42
N THR A 42 -1.64 7.56 26.21
CA THR A 42 -1.95 6.59 27.27
C THR A 42 -0.67 6.02 27.88
N LEU A 43 0.46 6.10 27.17
CA LEU A 43 1.78 5.75 27.70
C LEU A 43 2.33 6.79 28.70
N ALA A 44 1.81 8.03 28.72
CA ALA A 44 2.24 9.04 29.70
C ALA A 44 1.58 8.85 31.08
N SER A 45 0.38 8.25 31.14
CA SER A 45 -0.31 7.96 32.41
C SER A 45 0.16 6.68 33.10
N ALA A 46 0.90 5.80 32.40
CA ALA A 46 1.38 4.53 32.95
C ALA A 46 2.74 4.62 33.65
N LEU A 47 3.42 5.77 33.56
CA LEU A 47 4.74 6.03 34.17
C LEU A 47 4.66 6.91 35.43
N ALA A 48 3.44 7.21 35.89
CA ALA A 48 3.17 8.09 37.03
C ALA A 48 2.78 7.35 38.33
N ASP A 49 2.80 6.01 38.33
CA ASP A 49 2.72 5.12 39.51
C ASP A 49 4.08 4.46 39.77
#